data_AF-A0A1B8S8H6-F1
#
_entry.id   AF-A0A1B8S8H6-F1
#
_cell.length_a   1.000
_cell.length_b   1.000
_cell.length_c   1.000
_cell.angle_alpha   90.00
_cell.angle_beta   90.00
_cell.angle_gamma   90.00
#
_symmetry.space_group_name_H-M   'P 1'
#
loop_
_entity.id
_entity.type
_entity.pdbx_description
1 polymer ?
#
loop_
_entity_poly.entity_id
_entity_poly.type
_entity_poly.pdbx_seq_one_letter_code
_entity_poly.pdbx_strand_id
1 'polypeptide(L)'
;MSGVLTQRARRETETRLAEQPRRLAHVRGVAATAERLSRRFDPQTADCLVAAAWLHDIGYASSLRRTGFHPLDGAEYVRAAGFGELAASLVAFHTGAHAEAAERGL
;
A
#
# COMPACT_ATOMS: atom_id res chain seq x y z
N MET A 1 -6.55 2.09 -17.92
CA MET A 1 -6.29 3.52 -17.68
C MET A 1 -5.60 3.62 -16.34
N SER A 2 -4.38 4.18 -16.26
CA SER A 2 -3.68 4.34 -14.98
C SER A 2 -4.25 5.58 -14.28
N GLY A 3 -5.02 5.37 -13.21
CA GLY A 3 -5.65 6.48 -12.50
C GLY A 3 -4.65 7.31 -11.69
N VAL A 4 -5.11 8.47 -11.21
CA VAL A 4 -4.25 9.48 -10.56
C VAL A 4 -3.66 8.93 -9.25
N LEU A 5 -4.44 8.17 -8.47
CA LEU A 5 -3.96 7.56 -7.23
C LEU A 5 -2.90 6.50 -7.54
N THR A 6 -3.14 5.65 -8.54
CA THR A 6 -2.18 4.62 -8.97
C THR A 6 -0.83 5.21 -9.34
N GLN A 7 -0.80 6.25 -10.16
CA GLN A 7 0.46 6.87 -10.59
C GLN A 7 1.23 7.48 -9.41
N ARG A 8 0.51 8.12 -8.49
CA ARG A 8 1.09 8.72 -7.29
C ARG A 8 1.63 7.65 -6.34
N ALA A 9 0.85 6.59 -6.09
CA ALA A 9 1.21 5.46 -5.26
C ALA A 9 2.46 4.72 -5.78
N ARG A 10 2.52 4.52 -7.10
CA ARG A 10 3.69 3.95 -7.77
C ARG A 10 4.95 4.78 -7.51
N ARG A 11 4.90 6.10 -7.73
CA ARG A 11 6.05 6.99 -7.50
C ARG A 11 6.53 6.92 -6.05
N GLU A 12 5.63 7.07 -5.09
CA GLU A 12 5.94 6.99 -3.66
C GLU A 12 6.63 5.68 -3.29
N THR A 13 6.09 4.57 -3.79
CA THR A 13 6.63 3.23 -3.52
C THR A 13 8.01 3.03 -4.16
N GLU A 14 8.15 3.38 -5.44
CA GLU A 14 9.43 3.25 -6.17
C GLU A 14 10.53 4.11 -5.53
N THR A 15 10.20 5.31 -5.04
CA THR A 15 11.15 6.15 -4.31
C THR A 15 11.52 5.57 -2.95
N ARG A 16 10.54 5.18 -2.13
CA ARG A 16 10.78 4.81 -0.73
C ARG A 16 11.31 3.39 -0.54
N LEU A 17 11.07 2.50 -1.51
CA LEU A 17 11.55 1.12 -1.51
C LEU A 17 12.71 0.90 -2.51
N ALA A 18 13.35 1.97 -3.00
CA ALA A 18 14.45 1.88 -3.96
C ALA A 18 15.58 0.94 -3.49
N GLU A 19 15.94 1.02 -2.20
CA GLU A 19 16.97 0.20 -1.56
C GLU A 19 16.48 -1.22 -1.18
N GLN A 20 15.24 -1.58 -1.53
CA GLN A 20 14.63 -2.89 -1.23
C GLN A 20 14.16 -3.60 -2.51
N PRO A 21 15.07 -4.00 -3.43
CA PRO A 21 14.72 -4.44 -4.77
C PRO A 21 13.80 -5.67 -4.81
N ARG A 22 13.97 -6.62 -3.88
CA ARG A 22 13.09 -7.79 -3.76
C ARG A 22 11.66 -7.39 -3.38
N ARG A 23 11.51 -6.45 -2.44
CA ARG A 23 10.21 -5.93 -2.01
C ARG A 23 9.55 -5.12 -3.11
N LEU A 24 10.31 -4.27 -3.79
CA LEU A 24 9.80 -3.51 -4.92
C LEU A 24 9.33 -4.42 -6.07
N ALA A 25 10.04 -5.51 -6.34
CA ALA A 25 9.60 -6.53 -7.29
C ALA A 25 8.30 -7.23 -6.86
N HIS A 26 8.18 -7.58 -5.58
CA HIS A 26 6.94 -8.12 -4.99
C HIS A 26 5.77 -7.15 -5.17
N VAL A 27 5.93 -5.90 -4.75
CA VAL A 27 4.91 -4.84 -4.90
C VAL A 27 4.48 -4.69 -6.36
N ARG A 28 5.43 -4.64 -7.30
CA ARG A 28 5.13 -4.58 -8.74
C ARG A 28 4.27 -5.76 -9.22
N GLY A 29 4.58 -6.97 -8.77
CA GLY A 29 3.82 -8.18 -9.10
C GLY A 29 2.38 -8.14 -8.55
N VAL A 30 2.21 -7.70 -7.30
CA VAL A 30 0.91 -7.51 -6.66
C VAL A 30 0.09 -6.43 -7.37
N ALA A 31 0.70 -5.27 -7.65
CA ALA A 31 0.06 -4.18 -8.39
C ALA A 31 -0.37 -4.59 -9.81
N ALA A 32 0.47 -5.31 -10.56
CA ALA A 32 0.10 -5.84 -11.87
C ALA A 32 -1.07 -6.82 -11.79
N THR A 33 -1.17 -7.58 -10.69
CA THR A 33 -2.32 -8.47 -10.44
C THR A 33 -3.59 -7.69 -10.11
N ALA A 34 -3.49 -6.67 -9.24
CA ALA A 34 -4.58 -5.76 -8.95
C ALA A 34 -5.09 -5.06 -10.21
N GLU A 35 -4.20 -4.60 -11.10
CA GLU A 35 -4.60 -3.99 -12.38
C GLU A 35 -5.43 -4.95 -13.25
N ARG A 36 -5.07 -6.23 -13.32
CA ARG A 36 -5.87 -7.23 -14.06
C ARG A 36 -7.24 -7.45 -13.44
N LEU A 37 -7.34 -7.39 -12.12
CA LEU A 37 -8.58 -7.58 -11.37
C LEU A 37 -9.48 -6.34 -11.39
N SER A 38 -8.89 -5.15 -11.48
CA SER A 38 -9.55 -3.83 -11.38
C SER A 38 -10.71 -3.61 -12.36
N ARG A 39 -10.70 -4.31 -13.50
CA ARG A 39 -11.77 -4.26 -14.53
C ARG A 39 -13.16 -4.67 -14.03
N ARG A 40 -13.26 -5.27 -12.84
CA ARG A 40 -14.50 -5.70 -12.20
C ARG A 40 -15.15 -4.62 -11.33
N PHE A 41 -14.49 -3.48 -11.17
CA PHE A 41 -14.91 -2.40 -10.28
C PHE A 41 -15.18 -1.12 -11.08
N ASP A 42 -15.92 -0.19 -10.49
CA ASP A 42 -16.03 1.17 -11.01
C ASP A 42 -14.66 1.86 -11.05
N PRO A 43 -14.47 2.91 -11.88
CA PRO A 43 -13.17 3.54 -12.07
C PRO A 43 -12.49 4.06 -10.79
N GLN A 44 -13.28 4.54 -9.82
CA GLN A 44 -12.74 5.10 -8.58
C GLN A 44 -12.24 3.98 -7.66
N THR A 45 -13.04 2.93 -7.47
CA THR A 45 -12.63 1.75 -6.71
C THR A 45 -11.46 1.04 -7.38
N ALA A 46 -11.45 0.94 -8.71
CA ALA A 46 -10.37 0.37 -9.48
C ALA A 46 -9.02 1.10 -9.25
N ASP A 47 -9.02 2.44 -9.30
CA ASP A 47 -7.82 3.24 -9.05
C ASP A 47 -7.34 3.09 -7.59
N CYS A 48 -8.27 3.11 -6.63
CA CYS A 48 -7.95 2.92 -5.21
C CYS A 48 -7.36 1.53 -4.93
N LEU A 49 -7.92 0.47 -5.52
CA LEU A 49 -7.43 -0.91 -5.36
C LEU A 49 -6.00 -1.06 -5.86
N VAL A 50 -5.70 -0.52 -7.05
CA VAL A 50 -4.34 -0.59 -7.61
C VAL A 50 -3.38 0.29 -6.81
N ALA A 51 -3.80 1.48 -6.38
CA ALA A 51 -3.00 2.33 -5.50
C ALA A 51 -2.66 1.63 -4.18
N ALA A 52 -3.63 1.00 -3.51
CA ALA A 52 -3.39 0.24 -2.29
C ALA A 52 -2.44 -0.95 -2.52
N ALA A 53 -2.55 -1.63 -3.67
CA ALA A 53 -1.64 -2.71 -4.04
C ALA A 53 -0.18 -2.24 -4.18
N TRP A 54 0.04 -1.04 -4.73
CA TRP A 54 1.36 -0.39 -4.72
C TRP A 54 1.82 -0.06 -3.29
N LEU A 55 0.92 0.45 -2.45
CA LEU A 55 1.26 1.00 -1.14
C LEU A 55 1.34 -0.03 0.00
N HIS A 56 0.85 -1.26 -0.17
CA HIS A 56 0.63 -2.21 0.95
C HIS A 56 1.90 -2.43 1.80
N ASP A 57 3.06 -2.47 1.14
CA ASP A 57 4.35 -2.75 1.77
C ASP A 57 5.18 -1.47 2.04
N ILE A 58 4.60 -0.27 1.82
CA ILE A 58 5.34 0.99 1.93
C ILE A 58 5.85 1.26 3.36
N GLY A 59 5.16 0.73 4.37
CA GLY A 59 5.57 0.84 5.78
C GLY A 59 6.89 0.13 6.11
N TYR A 60 7.43 -0.70 5.21
CA TYR A 60 8.80 -1.23 5.33
C TYR A 60 9.88 -0.20 5.00
N ALA A 61 9.54 0.96 4.43
CA ALA A 61 10.50 2.02 4.20
C ALA A 61 11.03 2.55 5.53
N SER A 62 12.35 2.60 5.70
CA SER A 62 12.98 3.13 6.92
C SER A 62 12.54 4.56 7.24
N SER A 63 12.25 5.37 6.21
CA SER A 63 11.74 6.73 6.32
C SER A 63 10.31 6.86 6.87
N LEU A 64 9.56 5.76 6.93
CA LEU A 64 8.17 5.73 7.43
C LEU A 64 8.01 4.94 8.73
N ARG A 65 9.08 4.28 9.19
CA ARG A 65 9.03 3.43 10.37
C ARG A 65 8.77 4.28 11.63
N ARG A 66 7.70 3.98 12.35
CA ARG A 66 7.33 4.61 13.63
C ARG A 66 7.16 3.59 14.74
N THR A 67 6.37 2.56 14.47
CA THR A 67 6.08 1.45 15.40
C THR A 67 6.94 0.22 15.09
N GLY A 68 7.47 0.11 13.87
CA GLY A 68 8.11 -1.10 13.38
C GLY A 68 7.13 -2.17 12.91
N PHE A 69 5.82 -1.86 12.91
CA PHE A 69 4.78 -2.69 12.34
C PHE A 69 4.30 -2.08 11.02
N HIS A 70 4.77 -2.64 9.90
CA HIS A 70 4.61 -2.05 8.57
C HIS A 70 3.16 -1.79 8.12
N PRO A 71 2.12 -2.58 8.50
CA PRO A 71 0.75 -2.27 8.11
C PRO A 71 0.27 -0.97 8.76
N LEU A 72 0.61 -0.76 10.03
CA LEU A 72 0.25 0.46 10.77
C LEU A 72 1.06 1.66 10.28
N ASP A 73 2.39 1.54 10.21
CA ASP A 73 3.28 2.61 9.75
C ASP A 73 2.93 3.04 8.31
N GLY A 74 2.62 2.07 7.44
CA GLY A 74 2.16 2.30 6.08
C GLY A 74 0.79 2.98 6.04
N ALA A 75 -0.19 2.49 6.78
CA ALA A 75 -1.54 3.05 6.79
C ALA A 75 -1.58 4.49 7.32
N GLU A 76 -0.81 4.79 8.36
CA GLU A 76 -0.66 6.15 8.88
C GLU A 76 -0.12 7.09 7.80
N TYR A 77 0.93 6.66 7.08
CA TYR A 77 1.48 7.44 5.98
C TYR A 77 0.46 7.66 4.86
N VAL A 78 -0.20 6.60 4.40
CA VAL A 78 -1.16 6.65 3.29
C VAL A 78 -2.33 7.59 3.60
N ARG A 79 -2.81 7.56 4.84
CA ARG A 79 -3.84 8.50 5.34
C ARG A 79 -3.32 9.93 5.37
N ALA A 80 -2.16 10.17 5.98
CA ALA A 80 -1.58 11.52 6.10
C ALA A 80 -1.23 12.13 4.72
N ALA A 81 -0.82 11.30 3.76
CA ALA A 81 -0.56 11.69 2.39
C ALA A 81 -1.86 11.92 1.59
N GLY A 82 -3.05 11.67 2.12
CA GLY A 82 -4.31 11.97 1.42
C GLY A 82 -4.58 11.04 0.23
N PHE A 83 -4.24 9.75 0.34
CA PHE A 83 -4.69 8.72 -0.61
C PHE A 83 -6.14 8.25 -0.33
N GLY A 84 -6.74 8.71 0.78
CA GLY A 84 -8.11 8.39 1.18
C GLY A 84 -8.19 7.21 2.14
N GLU A 85 -9.30 7.17 2.89
CA GLU A 85 -9.52 6.18 3.97
C GLU A 85 -9.59 4.74 3.47
N LEU A 86 -10.13 4.51 2.27
CA LEU A 86 -10.20 3.16 1.70
C LEU A 86 -8.79 2.60 1.42
N ALA A 87 -7.91 3.40 0.83
CA ALA A 87 -6.52 2.99 0.59
C ALA A 87 -5.78 2.74 1.90
N ALA A 88 -5.91 3.65 2.87
CA ALA A 88 -5.30 3.49 4.19
C ALA A 88 -5.79 2.23 4.90
N SER A 89 -7.10 1.92 4.82
CA SER A 89 -7.69 0.73 5.41
C SER A 89 -7.18 -0.55 4.74
N LEU A 90 -7.10 -0.60 3.42
CA LEU A 90 -6.55 -1.74 2.69
C LEU A 90 -5.09 -2.01 3.06
N VAL A 91 -4.30 -0.95 3.30
CA VAL A 91 -2.94 -1.08 3.82
C VAL A 91 -2.93 -1.50 5.30
N ALA A 92 -3.82 -0.99 6.14
CA ALA A 92 -3.85 -1.33 7.57
C ALA A 92 -4.14 -2.82 7.83
N PHE A 93 -5.00 -3.43 7.00
CA PHE A 93 -5.57 -4.76 7.26
C PHE A 93 -5.05 -5.87 6.34
N HIS A 94 -3.98 -5.62 5.57
CA HIS A 94 -3.40 -6.67 4.73
C HIS A 94 -2.66 -7.74 5.56
N THR A 95 -2.39 -8.90 4.95
CA THR A 95 -1.59 -10.00 5.52
C THR A 95 -2.00 -10.54 6.91
N GLY A 96 -3.25 -10.31 7.35
CA GLY A 96 -3.69 -10.70 8.69
C GLY A 96 -3.22 -9.73 9.79
N ALA A 97 -2.87 -8.50 9.43
CA ALA A 97 -2.31 -7.47 10.31
C ALA A 97 -3.09 -7.25 11.61
N HIS A 98 -4.42 -7.40 11.62
CA HIS A 98 -5.20 -7.25 12.85
C HIS A 98 -4.81 -8.27 13.93
N ALA A 99 -4.59 -9.54 13.54
CA ALA A 99 -4.17 -10.57 14.49
C ALA A 99 -2.74 -10.29 14.98
N GLU A 100 -1.83 -9.93 14.07
CA GLU A 100 -0.45 -9.59 14.43
C GLU A 100 -0.37 -8.34 15.32
N ALA A 101 -1.23 -7.35 15.11
CA ALA A 101 -1.32 -6.16 15.96
C ALA A 101 -1.69 -6.54 17.40
N ALA A 102 -2.68 -7.42 17.58
CA ALA A 102 -3.07 -7.92 18.89
C ALA A 102 -1.92 -8.63 19.62
N GLU A 103 -1.14 -9.48 18.92
CA GLU A 103 0.05 -10.15 19.48
C GLU A 103 1.16 -9.16 19.85
N ARG A 104 1.21 -8.00 19.17
CA ARG A 104 2.18 -6.93 19.43
C ARG A 104 1.69 -5.90 20.46
N GLY A 105 0.45 -5.99 20.94
CA GLY A 105 -0.16 -5.02 21.86
C GLY A 105 -0.42 -3.65 21.23
N LEU A 106 -0.70 -3.61 19.92
CA LEU A 106 -0.99 -2.42 19.13
C LEU A 106 -2.50 -2.24 18.85
#